data_AF-A0A923C129-F1
#
_entry.id   AF-A0A923C129-F1
#
_cell.length_a   1.000
_cell.length_b   1.000
_cell.length_c   1.000
_cell.angle_alpha   90.00
_cell.angle_beta   90.00
_cell.angle_gamma   90.00
#
_symmetry.space_group_name_H-M   'P 1'
#
loop_
_entity.id
_entity.type
_entity.pdbx_description
1 polymer ?
#
loop_
_entity_poly.entity_id
_entity_poly.type
_entity_poly.pdbx_seq_one_letter_code
_entity_poly.pdbx_strand_id
1 'polypeptide(L)'
;MTRLLLTASLAALSACATPPAPEPMFDHVGFVEARPTEDPKPERVKIVETAVPLPLPGQLKPLDPEPAEKPALSPEGAIEAGRADAVIEPSPEGFLNAVQVYPYTEGALYRLYASPGQVTDIALQPGETLVSVS
;
A
#
# COMPACT_ATOMS: atom_id res chain seq x y z
N MET A 1 8.27 -50.43 -21.57
CA MET A 1 7.86 -49.12 -21.02
C MET A 1 8.77 -47.98 -21.51
N THR A 2 10.09 -48.19 -21.61
CA THR A 2 11.07 -47.20 -22.08
C THR A 2 10.89 -46.73 -23.54
N ARG A 3 10.41 -47.59 -24.45
CA ARG A 3 10.12 -47.21 -25.85
C ARG A 3 8.91 -46.27 -25.98
N LEU A 4 7.92 -46.38 -25.09
CA LEU A 4 6.72 -45.54 -25.11
C LEU A 4 7.02 -44.13 -24.57
N LEU A 5 7.95 -44.02 -23.61
CA LEU A 5 8.44 -42.74 -23.08
C LEU A 5 9.27 -41.95 -24.10
N LEU A 6 10.03 -42.65 -24.95
CA LEU A 6 10.84 -42.03 -26.00
C LEU A 6 9.99 -41.49 -27.16
N THR A 7 8.89 -42.16 -27.51
CA THR A 7 7.98 -41.70 -28.56
C THR A 7 7.13 -40.50 -28.12
N ALA A 8 6.76 -40.42 -26.84
CA ALA A 8 6.00 -39.30 -26.30
C ALA A 8 6.81 -37.99 -26.26
N SER A 9 8.12 -38.07 -26.05
CA SER A 9 9.00 -36.91 -25.97
C SER A 9 9.26 -36.27 -27.35
N LEU A 10 9.30 -37.05 -28.43
CA LEU A 10 9.44 -36.51 -29.79
C LEU A 10 8.20 -35.74 -30.27
N ALA A 11 7.00 -36.13 -29.85
CA ALA A 11 5.76 -35.46 -30.26
C ALA A 11 5.63 -34.03 -29.69
N ALA A 12 6.13 -33.81 -28.47
CA ALA A 12 6.05 -32.52 -27.77
C ALA A 12 6.91 -31.42 -28.42
N LEU A 13 7.94 -31.77 -29.18
CA LEU A 13 8.86 -30.81 -29.81
C LEU A 13 8.34 -30.23 -31.14
N SER A 14 7.30 -30.81 -31.75
CA SER A 14 6.75 -30.34 -33.04
C SER A 14 5.76 -29.17 -32.92
N ALA A 15 5.36 -28.81 -31.69
CA ALA A 15 4.32 -27.81 -31.44
C ALA A 15 4.79 -26.34 -31.49
N CYS A 16 6.09 -26.08 -31.72
CA CYS A 16 6.66 -24.73 -31.64
C CYS A 16 6.84 -24.01 -33.01
N ALA A 17 6.23 -24.49 -34.09
CA ALA A 17 6.45 -23.95 -35.45
C ALA A 17 5.23 -23.21 -36.05
N THR A 18 4.52 -22.39 -35.26
CA THR A 18 3.39 -21.58 -35.77
C THR A 18 3.90 -20.24 -36.32
N PRO A 19 3.78 -19.96 -37.63
CA PRO A 19 4.09 -18.64 -38.18
C PRO A 19 3.04 -17.60 -37.74
N PRO A 20 3.43 -16.33 -37.54
CA PRO A 20 2.47 -15.27 -37.23
C PRO A 20 1.47 -15.07 -38.37
N ALA A 21 0.26 -14.65 -38.03
CA ALA A 21 -0.77 -14.34 -39.02
C ALA A 21 -0.30 -13.19 -39.94
N PRO A 22 -0.59 -13.26 -41.26
CA PRO A 22 -0.25 -12.16 -42.17
C PRO A 22 -1.00 -10.90 -41.76
N GLU A 23 -0.32 -9.76 -41.83
CA GLU A 23 -0.95 -8.46 -41.58
C GLU A 23 -2.02 -8.18 -42.64
N PRO A 24 -3.17 -7.58 -42.25
CA PRO A 24 -4.20 -7.22 -43.21
C PRO A 24 -3.65 -6.17 -44.19
N MET A 25 -3.67 -6.49 -45.48
CA MET A 25 -3.45 -5.50 -46.54
C MET A 25 -4.63 -4.53 -46.57
N PHE A 26 -4.41 -3.30 -46.13
CA PHE A 26 -5.38 -2.21 -46.31
C PHE A 26 -5.24 -1.67 -47.74
N ASP A 27 -6.34 -1.64 -48.49
CA ASP A 27 -6.37 -1.01 -49.81
C ASP A 27 -6.19 0.51 -49.63
N HIS A 28 -5.12 1.07 -50.21
CA HIS A 28 -4.75 2.49 -50.08
C HIS A 28 -5.65 3.39 -50.97
N VAL A 29 -6.95 3.12 -51.02
CA VAL A 29 -7.91 4.03 -51.67
C VAL A 29 -8.09 5.28 -50.81
N GLY A 30 -7.24 6.26 -51.09
CA GLY A 30 -7.43 7.70 -50.93
C GLY A 30 -8.13 8.15 -49.66
N PHE A 31 -7.34 8.50 -48.64
CA PHE A 31 -7.82 9.29 -47.51
C PHE A 31 -8.53 10.55 -48.03
N VAL A 32 -9.83 10.65 -47.76
CA VAL A 32 -10.62 11.86 -48.05
C VAL A 32 -10.43 12.82 -46.88
N GLU A 33 -9.97 14.03 -47.17
CA GLU A 33 -9.78 15.07 -46.17
C GLU A 33 -11.11 15.43 -45.50
N ALA A 34 -11.18 15.31 -44.17
CA ALA A 34 -12.35 15.68 -43.40
C ALA A 34 -12.56 17.20 -43.46
N ARG A 35 -13.78 17.63 -43.82
CA ARG A 35 -14.16 19.04 -43.77
C ARG A 35 -14.72 19.38 -42.38
N PRO A 36 -14.20 20.41 -41.69
CA PRO A 36 -14.78 20.87 -40.44
C PRO A 36 -16.23 21.31 -40.64
N THR A 37 -17.14 20.76 -39.84
CA THR A 37 -18.50 21.28 -39.71
C THR A 37 -18.52 22.28 -38.57
N GLU A 38 -19.19 23.42 -38.75
CA GLU A 38 -19.32 24.42 -37.70
C GLU A 38 -20.24 23.90 -36.60
N ASP A 39 -19.77 24.00 -35.36
CA ASP A 39 -20.60 23.69 -34.19
C ASP A 39 -21.74 24.70 -34.07
N PRO A 40 -22.96 24.24 -33.73
CA PRO A 40 -24.11 25.13 -33.58
C PRO A 40 -23.83 26.17 -32.48
N LYS A 41 -24.02 27.45 -32.82
CA LYS A 41 -23.82 28.56 -31.90
C LYS A 41 -24.71 28.36 -30.66
N PRO A 42 -24.15 28.33 -29.44
CA PRO A 42 -24.96 28.17 -28.23
C PRO A 42 -25.91 29.35 -28.08
N GLU A 43 -27.21 29.06 -27.93
CA GLU A 43 -28.22 30.05 -27.60
C GLU A 43 -27.90 30.73 -26.26
N ARG A 44 -28.36 31.98 -26.07
CA ARG A 44 -28.10 32.73 -24.83
C ARG A 44 -28.72 32.02 -23.64
N VAL A 45 -27.89 31.32 -22.88
CA VAL A 45 -28.27 30.66 -21.64
C VAL A 45 -28.44 31.73 -20.55
N LYS A 46 -29.63 31.80 -19.95
CA LYS A 46 -29.88 32.68 -18.80
C LYS A 46 -29.42 31.96 -17.54
N ILE A 47 -28.30 32.40 -16.97
CA ILE A 47 -27.77 31.87 -15.71
C ILE A 47 -28.72 32.31 -14.59
N VAL A 48 -29.43 31.36 -14.00
CA VAL A 48 -30.26 31.58 -12.81
C VAL A 48 -29.44 31.10 -11.62
N GLU A 49 -29.15 32.00 -10.69
CA GLU A 49 -28.40 31.64 -9.48
C GLU A 49 -29.26 30.77 -8.56
N THR A 50 -28.72 29.62 -8.17
CA THR A 50 -29.34 28.75 -7.18
C THR A 50 -29.22 29.37 -5.80
N ALA A 51 -30.33 29.51 -5.08
CA ALA A 51 -30.32 30.06 -3.73
C ALA A 51 -29.51 29.16 -2.77
N VAL A 52 -28.60 29.77 -2.00
CA VAL A 52 -27.84 29.08 -0.95
C VAL A 52 -28.64 29.10 0.35
N PRO A 53 -29.07 27.93 0.87
CA PRO A 53 -29.80 27.89 2.12
C PRO A 53 -28.88 28.27 3.29
N LEU A 54 -29.28 29.29 4.05
CA LEU A 54 -28.62 29.65 5.31
C LEU A 54 -29.24 28.84 6.46
N PRO A 55 -28.43 28.40 7.44
CA PRO A 55 -28.96 27.71 8.60
C PRO A 55 -29.84 28.65 9.45
N LEU A 56 -30.98 28.13 9.88
CA LEU A 56 -31.88 28.80 10.80
C LEU A 56 -31.26 28.83 12.22
N PRO A 57 -31.65 29.81 13.06
CA PRO A 57 -31.18 29.86 14.45
C PRO A 57 -31.43 28.53 15.18
N GLY A 58 -30.40 28.01 15.85
CA GLY A 58 -30.48 26.77 16.63
C GLY A 58 -30.27 25.46 15.85
N GLN A 59 -29.95 25.51 14.54
CA GLN A 59 -29.65 24.30 13.75
C GLN A 59 -28.20 23.81 13.84
N LEU A 60 -27.28 24.66 14.32
CA LEU A 60 -25.86 24.30 14.42
C LEU A 60 -25.59 23.52 15.72
N LYS A 61 -24.92 22.37 15.59
CA LYS A 61 -24.40 21.63 16.74
C LYS A 61 -23.28 22.43 17.40
N PRO A 62 -23.19 22.46 18.74
CA PRO A 62 -22.03 23.00 19.44
C PRO A 62 -20.77 22.28 18.94
N LEU A 63 -19.74 23.05 18.59
CA LEU A 63 -18.44 22.47 18.32
C LEU A 63 -17.87 21.95 19.63
N ASP A 64 -17.22 20.80 19.57
CA ASP A 64 -16.40 20.34 20.68
C ASP A 64 -15.32 21.42 20.92
N PRO A 65 -14.99 21.71 22.19
CA PRO A 65 -13.94 22.68 22.50
C PRO A 65 -12.68 22.28 21.74
N GLU A 66 -12.06 23.28 21.11
CA GLU A 66 -10.83 23.08 20.38
C GLU A 66 -9.81 22.39 21.30
N PRO A 67 -9.11 21.34 20.84
CA PRO A 67 -8.15 20.65 21.68
C PRO A 67 -7.19 21.66 22.28
N ALA A 68 -7.16 21.76 23.61
CA ALA A 68 -6.24 22.67 24.28
C ALA A 68 -4.83 22.37 23.80
N GLU A 69 -4.10 23.42 23.42
CA GLU A 69 -2.72 23.29 22.98
C GLU A 69 -1.93 22.59 24.09
N LYS A 70 -1.40 21.40 23.79
CA LYS A 70 -0.63 20.64 24.77
C LYS A 70 0.57 21.51 25.16
N PRO A 71 0.86 21.69 26.46
CA PRO A 71 2.03 22.44 26.87
C PRO A 71 3.29 21.82 26.26
N ALA A 72 4.21 22.66 25.79
CA ALA A 72 5.47 22.19 25.25
C ALA A 72 6.22 21.38 26.31
N LEU A 73 6.58 20.14 25.97
CA LEU A 73 7.38 19.28 26.84
C LEU A 73 8.82 19.83 26.93
N SER A 74 9.49 19.60 28.07
CA SER A 74 10.94 19.80 28.13
C SER A 74 11.64 18.82 27.18
N PRO A 75 12.88 19.08 26.75
CA PRO A 75 13.63 18.13 25.93
C PRO A 75 13.66 16.72 26.51
N GLU A 76 13.85 16.58 27.82
CA GLU A 76 13.86 15.30 28.53
C GLU A 76 12.48 14.64 28.49
N GLY A 77 11.42 15.42 28.75
CA GLY A 77 10.04 14.94 28.69
C GLY A 77 9.63 14.48 27.29
N ALA A 78 10.12 15.16 26.24
CA ALA A 78 9.89 14.76 24.86
C ALA A 78 10.59 13.43 24.52
N ILE A 79 11.83 13.23 24.99
CA ILE A 79 12.57 11.97 24.82
C ILE A 79 11.87 10.83 25.56
N GLU A 80 11.44 11.06 26.81
CA GLU A 80 10.74 10.06 27.60
C GLU A 80 9.42 9.65 26.94
N ALA A 81 8.62 10.63 26.51
CA ALA A 81 7.37 10.38 25.80
C ALA A 81 7.61 9.62 24.49
N GLY A 82 8.55 10.06 23.66
CA GLY A 82 8.87 9.38 22.40
C GLY A 82 9.36 7.95 22.61
N ARG A 83 10.16 7.70 23.66
CA ARG A 83 10.57 6.34 24.03
C ARG A 83 9.37 5.51 24.46
N ALA A 84 8.49 6.05 25.31
CA ALA A 84 7.32 5.33 25.77
C ALA A 84 6.38 4.95 24.61
N ASP A 85 6.18 5.87 23.66
CA ASP A 85 5.33 5.67 22.48
C ASP A 85 5.93 4.67 21.49
N ALA A 86 7.27 4.59 21.42
CA ALA A 86 7.97 3.66 20.54
C ALA A 86 8.09 2.23 21.09
N VAL A 87 7.90 2.02 22.39
CA VAL A 87 8.09 0.70 23.02
C VAL A 87 6.94 -0.25 22.68
N ILE A 88 7.30 -1.43 22.16
CA ILE A 88 6.39 -2.54 21.91
C ILE A 88 6.62 -3.62 22.96
N GLU A 89 5.62 -3.81 23.82
CA GLU A 89 5.59 -4.87 24.82
C GLU A 89 5.21 -6.23 24.19
N PRO A 90 5.79 -7.33 24.66
CA PRO A 90 5.23 -8.65 24.38
C PRO A 90 3.92 -8.84 25.14
N SER A 91 2.93 -9.45 24.48
CA SER A 91 1.70 -9.91 25.12
C SER A 91 1.87 -11.38 25.54
N PRO A 92 1.34 -11.80 26.70
CA PRO A 92 1.37 -13.20 27.12
C PRO A 92 0.76 -14.16 26.09
N GLU A 93 -0.27 -13.71 25.37
CA GLU A 93 -0.96 -14.45 24.32
C GLU A 93 -0.15 -14.51 23.01
N GLY A 94 0.87 -13.65 22.86
CA GLY A 94 1.74 -13.57 21.70
C GLY A 94 2.86 -14.62 21.67
N PHE A 95 3.07 -15.36 22.76
CA PHE A 95 4.07 -16.41 22.83
C PHE A 95 3.57 -17.71 22.21
N LEU A 96 4.33 -18.23 21.24
CA LEU A 96 4.18 -19.58 20.74
C LEU A 96 5.31 -20.43 21.33
N ASN A 97 5.00 -21.16 22.41
CA ASN A 97 5.97 -21.80 23.30
C ASN A 97 6.86 -20.75 24.00
N ALA A 98 8.11 -20.61 23.56
CA ALA A 98 9.07 -19.60 24.02
C ALA A 98 9.48 -18.64 22.89
N VAL A 99 8.74 -18.64 21.78
CA VAL A 99 9.01 -17.81 20.60
C VAL A 99 8.04 -16.63 20.61
N GLN A 100 8.59 -15.43 20.49
CA GLN A 100 7.85 -14.20 20.27
C GLN A 100 8.20 -13.67 18.89
N VAL A 101 7.17 -13.44 18.06
CA VAL A 101 7.32 -12.83 16.73
C VAL A 101 6.90 -11.36 16.83
N TYR A 102 7.73 -10.47 16.31
CA TYR A 102 7.44 -9.05 16.20
C TYR A 102 7.35 -8.63 14.74
N PRO A 103 6.28 -7.92 14.32
CA PRO A 103 6.27 -7.27 13.03
C PRO A 103 7.23 -6.07 13.05
N TYR A 104 8.05 -5.95 12.01
CA TYR A 104 8.98 -4.83 11.85
C TYR A 104 8.22 -3.51 11.64
N THR A 105 8.61 -2.51 12.41
CA THR A 105 8.16 -1.12 12.29
C THR A 105 9.36 -0.21 12.48
N GLU A 106 9.55 0.72 11.56
CA GLU A 106 10.62 1.72 11.66
C GLU A 106 10.47 2.56 12.94
N GLY A 107 11.57 2.73 13.68
CA GLY A 107 11.59 3.52 14.91
C GLY A 107 11.01 2.82 16.15
N ALA A 108 10.56 1.56 16.05
CA ALA A 108 10.04 0.82 17.20
C ALA A 108 11.16 0.30 18.13
N LEU A 109 10.86 0.23 19.42
CA LEU A 109 11.70 -0.35 20.46
C LEU A 109 11.07 -1.64 20.98
N TYR A 110 11.64 -2.79 20.64
CA TYR A 110 11.12 -4.09 21.06
C TYR A 110 11.69 -4.50 22.43
N ARG A 111 10.80 -4.83 23.37
CA ARG A 111 11.22 -5.40 24.66
C ARG A 111 11.14 -6.92 24.63
N LEU A 112 12.24 -7.59 24.93
CA LEU A 112 12.32 -9.06 24.97
C LEU A 112 12.42 -9.54 26.42
N TYR A 113 11.68 -10.59 26.76
CA TYR A 113 11.82 -11.28 28.05
C TYR A 113 12.54 -12.61 27.84
N ALA A 114 13.76 -12.72 28.39
CA ALA A 114 14.56 -13.93 28.36
C ALA A 114 14.39 -14.73 29.66
N SER A 115 14.70 -16.02 29.60
CA SER A 115 14.75 -16.87 30.79
C SER A 115 16.18 -16.86 31.38
N PRO A 116 16.37 -16.47 32.65
CA PRO A 116 17.69 -16.45 33.26
C PRO A 116 18.39 -17.82 33.21
N GLY A 117 19.65 -17.84 32.77
CA GLY A 117 20.45 -19.07 32.64
C GLY A 117 20.12 -19.92 31.40
N GLN A 118 19.24 -19.44 30.52
CA GLN A 118 18.99 -20.04 29.21
C GLN A 118 19.55 -19.15 28.10
N VAL A 119 19.88 -19.76 26.96
CA VAL A 119 20.26 -19.03 25.75
C VAL A 119 18.98 -18.58 25.04
N THR A 120 18.95 -17.32 24.61
CA THR A 120 17.86 -16.76 23.79
C THR A 120 18.43 -16.32 22.46
N ASP A 121 17.88 -16.87 21.38
CA ASP A 121 18.27 -16.52 20.01
C ASP A 121 17.35 -15.42 19.48
N ILE A 122 17.94 -14.43 18.79
CA ILE A 122 17.21 -13.37 18.09
C ILE A 122 17.38 -13.60 16.60
N ALA A 123 16.30 -14.03 15.93
CA ALA A 123 16.28 -14.24 14.50
C ALA A 123 15.82 -12.97 13.79
N LEU A 124 16.68 -12.41 12.95
CA LEU A 124 16.37 -11.27 12.10
C LEU A 124 15.85 -11.72 10.72
N GLN A 125 15.09 -10.86 10.04
CA GLN A 125 14.66 -11.12 8.67
C GLN A 125 15.84 -11.03 7.69
N PRO A 126 15.75 -11.69 6.51
CA PRO A 126 16.77 -11.55 5.48
C PRO A 126 16.98 -10.08 5.09
N GLY A 127 18.22 -9.60 5.21
CA GLY A 127 18.60 -8.21 4.91
C GLY A 127 18.69 -7.31 6.14
N GLU A 128 18.25 -7.77 7.31
CA GLU A 128 18.46 -7.08 8.58
C GLU A 128 19.81 -7.47 9.21
N THR A 129 20.42 -6.53 9.95
CA THR A 129 21.67 -6.77 10.68
C THR A 129 21.62 -6.15 12.06
N LEU A 130 22.25 -6.81 13.04
CA LEU A 130 22.57 -6.18 14.32
C LEU A 130 23.63 -5.11 14.08
N VAL A 131 23.35 -3.88 14.52
CA VAL A 131 24.24 -2.73 14.32
C VAL A 131 25.20 -2.56 15.48
N SER A 132 24.72 -2.73 16.71
CA SER A 132 25.53 -2.61 17.93
C SER A 132 24.94 -3.41 19.10
N VAL A 133 25.78 -3.67 20.09
CA VAL A 133 25.43 -4.25 21.40
C VAL A 133 26.18 -3.46 22.46
N SER A 134 25.52 -3.10 23.54
CA SER A 134 26.07 -2.32 24.66
C SER A 134 25.94 -3.04 25.98
#